data_AF-A0A6S6U9N9-F1
#
_entry.id   AF-A0A6S6U9N9-F1
#
_cell.length_a   1.000
_cell.length_b   1.000
_cell.length_c   1.000
_cell.angle_alpha   90.00
_cell.angle_beta   90.00
_cell.angle_gamma   90.00
#
_symmetry.space_group_name_H-M   'P 1'
#
loop_
_entity.id
_entity.type
_entity.pdbx_description
1 polymer ?
#
loop_
_entity_poly.entity_id
_entity_poly.type
_entity_poly.pdbx_seq_one_letter_code
_entity_poly.pdbx_strand_id
1 'polypeptide(L)' 'MPATYINPLTDFGFKKLFGEEPNRDLLISFLNTLLPERHQIAELQYTKNEYQGVSPVDRRAIFDLNCMSSSGERF' A
#
# COMPACT_ATOMS: atom_id res chain seq x y z
N MET A 1 -15.83 -22.19 -10.78
CA MET A 1 -14.79 -21.24 -11.22
C MET A 1 -13.49 -21.67 -10.54
N PRO A 2 -12.37 -21.83 -11.26
CA PRO A 2 -11.11 -22.16 -10.60
C PRO A 2 -10.72 -21.02 -9.64
N ALA A 3 -10.16 -21.36 -8.48
CA ALA A 3 -9.63 -20.37 -7.56
C ALA A 3 -8.39 -19.72 -8.19
N THR A 4 -8.42 -18.40 -8.34
CA THR A 4 -7.25 -17.63 -8.80
C THR A 4 -6.41 -17.27 -7.57
N TYR A 5 -5.18 -17.78 -7.54
CA TYR A 5 -4.21 -17.44 -6.49
C TYR A 5 -3.38 -16.24 -6.92
N ILE A 6 -3.05 -15.39 -5.95
CA ILE A 6 -2.18 -14.23 -6.15
C ILE A 6 -0.94 -14.43 -5.28
N ASN A 7 0.24 -14.28 -5.86
CA ASN A 7 1.50 -14.32 -5.11
C ASN A 7 1.83 -12.91 -4.57
N PRO A 8 1.72 -12.65 -3.25
CA PRO A 8 1.97 -11.33 -2.66
C PRO A 8 3.42 -10.87 -2.78
N LEU A 9 4.37 -11.79 -3.05
CA LEU A 9 5.79 -11.46 -3.21
C LEU A 9 6.13 -10.96 -4.62
N THR A 10 5.16 -10.97 -5.53
CA THR A 10 5.32 -10.34 -6.86
C THR A 10 4.84 -8.90 -6.81
N ASP A 11 5.45 -8.03 -7.61
CA ASP A 11 5.01 -6.64 -7.77
C ASP A 11 3.51 -6.56 -8.11
N PHE A 12 3.03 -7.40 -9.03
CA PHE A 12 1.61 -7.49 -9.37
C PHE A 12 0.75 -7.88 -8.17
N GLY A 13 1.12 -8.93 -7.44
CA GLY A 13 0.31 -9.41 -6.33
C GLY A 13 0.30 -8.46 -5.15
N PHE A 14 1.44 -7.84 -4.84
CA PHE A 14 1.51 -6.79 -3.84
C PHE A 14 0.59 -5.62 -4.19
N LYS A 15 0.65 -5.12 -5.43
CA LYS A 15 -0.22 -4.05 -5.92
C LYS A 15 -1.69 -4.44 -5.89
N LYS A 16 -2.01 -5.67 -6.30
CA LYS A 16 -3.39 -6.15 -6.32
C LYS A 16 -3.99 -6.23 -4.91
N LEU A 17 -3.16 -6.56 -3.92
CA LEU A 17 -3.59 -6.68 -2.53
C LEU A 17 -3.58 -5.34 -1.79
N PHE A 18 -2.62 -4.46 -2.05
CA PHE A 18 -2.39 -3.27 -1.23
C PHE A 18 -2.51 -1.93 -1.97
N GLY A 19 -2.60 -1.93 -3.30
CA GLY A 19 -2.64 -0.73 -4.13
C GLY A 19 -4.04 -0.31 -4.59
N GLU A 20 -5.09 -1.04 -4.18
CA GLU A 20 -6.47 -0.72 -4.53
C GLU A 20 -7.21 -0.15 -3.32
N GLU A 21 -7.95 0.95 -3.51
CA GLU A 21 -8.75 1.63 -2.45
C GLU A 21 -9.60 0.69 -1.59
N PRO A 22 -10.31 -0.32 -2.13
CA PRO A 22 -11.10 -1.25 -1.32
C PRO A 22 -10.27 -2.06 -0.32
N ASN A 23 -8.97 -2.23 -0.57
CA ASN A 23 -8.05 -3.01 0.24
C ASN A 23 -7.19 -2.13 1.16
N ARG A 24 -7.49 -0.84 1.28
CA ARG A 24 -6.74 0.10 2.11
C ARG A 24 -6.53 -0.39 3.54
N ASP A 25 -7.56 -0.97 4.15
CA ASP A 25 -7.50 -1.43 5.54
C ASP A 25 -6.50 -2.58 5.72
N LEU A 26 -6.29 -3.39 4.68
CA LEU A 26 -5.25 -4.43 4.67
C LEU A 26 -3.85 -3.81 4.67
N LEU A 27 -3.64 -2.74 3.89
CA LEU A 27 -2.37 -2.03 3.86
C LEU A 27 -2.10 -1.35 5.22
N ILE A 28 -3.10 -0.69 5.81
CA ILE A 28 -3.00 -0.09 7.15
C ILE A 28 -2.62 -1.17 8.17
N SER A 29 -3.35 -2.28 8.20
CA SER A 29 -3.07 -3.38 9.12
C SER A 29 -1.66 -3.92 8.94
N PHE A 30 -1.21 -4.12 7.69
CA PHE A 30 0.14 -4.60 7.40
C PHE A 30 1.21 -3.63 7.90
N LEU A 31 1.12 -2.34 7.55
CA LEU A 31 2.08 -1.32 7.97
C LEU A 31 2.11 -1.19 9.49
N ASN A 32 0.97 -1.25 10.16
CA ASN A 32 0.86 -1.18 11.62
C ASN A 32 1.50 -2.38 12.34
N THR A 33 1.73 -3.52 11.67
CA THR A 33 2.56 -4.60 12.25
C THR A 33 4.05 -4.27 12.25
N LEU A 34 4.48 -3.36 11.39
CA LEU A 34 5.89 -2.96 11.22
C LEU A 34 6.22 -1.66 11.95
N LEU A 35 5.23 -0.78 12.12
CA LEU A 35 5.40 0.54 12.72
C LEU A 35 5.33 0.48 14.26
N PRO A 36 6.11 1.30 14.97
CA PRO A 36 6.00 1.42 16.42
C PRO A 36 4.68 2.10 16.81
N GLU A 37 4.25 1.93 18.07
CA GLU A 37 2.97 2.46 18.58
C GLU A 37 2.75 3.95 18.27
N ARG A 38 3.80 4.77 18.36
CA ARG A 38 3.72 6.22 18.08
C ARG A 38 3.39 6.58 16.62
N HIS A 39 3.60 5.67 15.67
CA HIS A 39 3.37 5.90 14.24
C HIS A 39 2.23 5.01 13.70
N GLN A 40 1.39 4.47 14.58
CA GLN A 40 0.25 3.67 14.14
C GLN A 40 -0.68 4.52 13.28
N ILE A 41 -0.96 4.02 12.08
CA ILE A 41 -1.74 4.69 11.06
C ILE A 41 -3.23 4.45 11.37
N ALA A 42 -3.98 5.55 11.47
CA ALA A 42 -5.43 5.54 11.60
C ALA A 42 -6.13 5.79 10.25
N GLU A 43 -5.54 6.63 9.40
CA GLU A 43 -6.05 6.91 8.06
C GLU A 43 -4.90 6.91 7.04
N LEU A 44 -5.17 6.35 5.86
CA LEU A 44 -4.24 6.29 4.74
C LEU A 44 -4.93 6.79 3.47
N GLN A 45 -4.25 7.63 2.69
CA GLN A 45 -4.72 8.06 1.38
C GLN A 45 -3.64 7.79 0.34
N TYR A 46 -4.04 7.13 -0.74
CA TYR A 46 -3.18 6.95 -1.91
C TYR A 46 -3.10 8.29 -2.64
N THR A 47 -1.89 8.81 -2.82
CA THR A 47 -1.72 9.97 -3.70
C THR A 47 -1.70 9.51 -5.16
N LYS A 48 -2.15 10.37 -6.06
CA LYS A 48 -2.28 10.07 -7.50
C LYS A 48 -0.94 10.05 -8.26
N ASN A 49 0.20 9.95 -7.57
CA ASN A 49 1.51 9.89 -8.20
C ASN A 49 1.80 8.47 -8.71
N GLU A 50 0.96 7.96 -9.62
CA GLU A 50 1.29 6.77 -10.38
C GLU A 50 2.40 7.11 -11.40
N TYR A 51 3.65 7.06 -10.97
CA TYR A 51 4.77 7.01 -11.92
C TYR A 51 4.78 5.62 -12.56
N GLN A 52 4.17 5.50 -13.73
CA GLN A 52 4.37 4.33 -14.60
C GLN A 52 5.84 4.32 -15.02
N GLY A 53 6.63 3.42 -14.42
CA GLY A 53 8.01 3.19 -14.83
C GLY A 53 8.10 2.99 -16.35
N VAL A 54 8.96 3.77 -17.00
CA VAL A 54 9.06 3.90 -18.47
C VAL A 54 9.50 2.60 -19.15
N SER A 55 10.07 1.64 -18.39
CA SER A 55 10.58 0.36 -18.88
C SER A 55 9.94 -0.82 -18.13
N PRO A 56 9.71 -1.98 -18.79
CA PRO A 56 9.26 -3.22 -18.13
C PRO A 56 10.18 -3.68 -16.99
N VAL A 57 11.46 -3.30 -17.03
CA VAL A 57 12.49 -3.63 -16.04
C VAL A 57 12.47 -2.66 -14.84
N ASP A 58 11.90 -1.46 -15.02
CA ASP A 58 11.83 -0.37 -14.04
C ASP A 58 10.43 -0.23 -13.41
N ARG A 59 9.58 -1.26 -13.46
CA ARG A 59 8.24 -1.24 -12.86
C ARG A 59 8.26 -1.27 -11.32
N ARG A 60 9.08 -0.44 -10.68
CA ARG A 60 8.84 -0.01 -9.31
C ARG A 60 7.64 0.94 -9.36
N ALA A 61 6.49 0.50 -8.85
CA ALA A 61 5.50 1.50 -8.44
C ALA A 61 5.98 2.10 -7.14
N ILE A 62 6.07 3.42 -7.13
CA ILE A 62 6.21 4.19 -5.91
C ILE A 62 4.79 4.62 -5.57
N PHE A 63 4.25 4.07 -4.49
CA PHE A 63 3.01 4.57 -3.93
C PHE A 63 3.39 5.62 -2.91
N ASP A 64 3.14 6.88 -3.25
CA ASP A 64 3.19 7.96 -2.28
C ASP A 64 1.91 7.85 -1.42
N LEU A 65 2.09 7.58 -0.14
CA LEU A 65 1.02 7.38 0.83
C LEU A 65 1.01 8.55 1.80
N ASN A 66 -0.15 9.21 1.94
CA ASN A 66 -0.35 10.16 3.03
C ASN A 66 -0.96 9.42 4.21
N CYS A 67 -0.29 9.45 5.36
CA CYS A 67 -0.73 8.75 6.56
C CYS A 67 -1.11 9.75 7.66
N MET A 68 -2.11 9.41 8.46
CA MET A 68 -2.46 10.14 9.67
C MET A 68 -2.54 9.17 10.85
N SER A 69 -1.87 9.51 11.95
CA SER A 69 -1.95 8.76 13.20
C SER A 69 -3.24 9.03 13.95
N SER A 70 -3.52 8.21 14.96
CA SER A 70 -4.63 8.42 15.90
C SER A 70 -4.49 9.71 16.73
N SER A 71 -3.28 10.26 16.88
CA SER A 71 -3.05 11.55 17.55
C SER A 71 -3.20 12.76 16.61
N GLY A 72 -3.45 12.53 15.31
CA GLY A 72 -3.59 13.59 14.30
C GLY A 72 -2.27 14.03 13.65
N GLU A 73 -1.14 13.40 13.99
CA GLU A 73 0.14 13.62 13.31
C GLU A 73 0.10 13.03 11.89
N ARG A 74 0.72 13.73 10.92
CA ARG A 74 0.75 13.36 9.50
C ARG A 74 2.16 12.96 9.08
N PHE A 75 2.26 11.93 8.25
CA PHE A 75 3.52 11.40 7.71
C PHE A 75 3.39 11.08 6.22
#